data_AF-X1QB14-F1
#
_entry.id   AF-X1QB14-F1
#
_cell.length_a   1.000
_cell.length_b   1.000
_cell.length_c   1.000
_cell.angle_alpha   90.00
_cell.angle_beta   90.00
_cell.angle_gamma   90.00
#
_symmetry.space_group_name_H-M   'P 1'
#
loop_
_entity.id
_entity.type
_entity.pdbx_description
1 polymer ?
#
loop_
_entity_poly.entity_id
_entity_poly.type
_entity_poly.pdbx_seq_one_letter_code
_entity_poly.pdbx_strand_id
1 'polypeptide(L)'
;MSINVESLRKILELEHRKGYADSAVFGGLDKFLRNWAGQAIASITDPQLLNRFHKLHLVNSNYASLTKQQRKEWVKNVVDFLAEAEPGEAE
;
A
#
# COMPACT_ATOMS: atom_id res chain seq x y z
N MET A 1 -12.00 11.00 -9.23
CA MET A 1 -10.78 10.24 -9.58
C MET A 1 -10.58 9.23 -8.47
N SER A 2 -10.96 7.98 -8.69
CA SER A 2 -10.78 6.94 -7.67
C SER A 2 -9.31 6.61 -7.57
N ILE A 3 -8.76 6.74 -6.37
CA ILE A 3 -7.45 6.20 -6.03
C ILE A 3 -7.44 4.73 -6.45
N ASN A 4 -6.41 4.28 -7.16
CA ASN A 4 -6.27 2.91 -7.64
C ASN A 4 -5.90 1.95 -6.49
N VAL A 5 -6.71 1.93 -5.43
CA VAL A 5 -6.58 1.05 -4.26
C VAL A 5 -6.57 -0.42 -4.69
N GLU A 6 -7.41 -0.78 -5.67
CA GLU A 6 -7.50 -2.11 -6.25
C GLU A 6 -6.19 -2.58 -6.89
N SER A 7 -5.48 -1.67 -7.58
CA SER A 7 -4.20 -1.98 -8.19
C SER A 7 -3.15 -2.29 -7.12
N LEU A 8 -3.12 -1.50 -6.04
CA LEU A 8 -2.21 -1.75 -4.92
C LEU A 8 -2.55 -3.09 -4.25
N ARG A 9 -3.83 -3.35 -3.96
CA ARG A 9 -4.32 -4.62 -3.39
C ARG A 9 -3.89 -5.82 -4.22
N LYS A 10 -4.07 -5.78 -5.55
CA LYS A 10 -3.64 -6.86 -6.46
C LYS A 10 -2.14 -7.13 -6.40
N ILE A 11 -1.31 -6.07 -6.35
CA ILE A 11 0.15 -6.24 -6.24
C ILE A 11 0.52 -6.88 -4.90
N LEU A 12 -0.12 -6.47 -3.81
CA LEU A 12 0.10 -7.04 -2.48
C LEU A 12 -0.35 -8.51 -2.38
N GLU A 13 -1.47 -8.87 -2.99
CA GLU A 13 -1.93 -10.27 -3.09
C GLU A 13 -0.97 -11.13 -3.92
N LEU A 14 -0.44 -10.60 -5.02
CA LEU A 14 0.58 -11.27 -5.82
C LEU A 14 1.86 -11.49 -5.01
N GLU A 15 2.31 -10.49 -4.25
CA GLU A 15 3.44 -10.61 -3.33
C GLU A 15 3.22 -11.68 -2.26
N HIS A 16 2.03 -11.73 -1.67
CA HIS A 16 1.64 -12.77 -0.72
C HIS A 16 1.72 -14.16 -1.36
N ARG A 17 1.14 -14.34 -2.57
CA ARG A 17 1.20 -15.61 -3.32
C ARG A 17 2.62 -16.01 -3.71
N LYS A 18 3.50 -15.05 -3.99
CA LYS A 18 4.90 -15.27 -4.32
C LYS A 18 5.84 -15.38 -3.11
N GLY A 19 5.31 -15.26 -1.89
CA GLY A 19 6.08 -15.42 -0.66
C GLY A 19 7.04 -14.27 -0.36
N TYR A 20 6.72 -13.05 -0.81
CA TYR A 20 7.45 -11.82 -0.50
C TYR A 20 8.93 -11.85 -0.91
N ALA A 21 9.23 -12.61 -1.97
CA ALA A 21 10.58 -12.95 -2.41
C ALA A 21 10.90 -12.44 -3.82
N ASP A 22 9.96 -11.74 -4.47
CA ASP A 22 10.11 -11.34 -5.86
C ASP A 22 10.82 -9.98 -5.96
N SER A 23 12.12 -10.02 -6.28
CA SER A 23 12.94 -8.81 -6.43
C SER A 23 12.47 -7.87 -7.53
N ALA A 24 11.75 -8.38 -8.55
CA ALA A 24 11.17 -7.52 -9.57
C ALA A 24 10.00 -6.70 -9.00
N VAL A 25 9.26 -7.25 -8.04
CA VAL A 25 8.19 -6.53 -7.35
C VAL A 25 8.75 -5.49 -6.38
N PHE A 26 9.90 -5.70 -5.75
CA PHE A 26 10.46 -4.71 -4.80
C PHE A 26 10.73 -3.35 -5.46
N GLY A 27 11.46 -3.33 -6.58
CA GLY A 27 11.75 -2.08 -7.29
C GLY A 27 10.51 -1.47 -7.96
N GLY A 28 9.62 -2.32 -8.47
CA GLY A 28 8.36 -1.88 -9.09
C GLY A 28 7.40 -1.27 -8.08
N LEU A 29 7.27 -1.89 -6.90
CA LEU A 29 6.37 -1.47 -5.84
C LEU A 29 6.82 -0.15 -5.22
N ASP A 30 8.11 0.05 -4.93
CA ASP A 30 8.65 1.32 -4.44
C ASP A 30 8.30 2.49 -5.40
N LYS A 31 8.51 2.29 -6.71
CA LYS A 31 8.20 3.31 -7.73
C LYS A 31 6.69 3.53 -7.87
N PHE A 32 5.91 2.45 -7.84
CA PHE A 32 4.45 2.49 -7.91
C PHE A 32 3.87 3.25 -6.70
N LEU A 33 4.32 2.90 -5.49
CA LEU A 33 3.91 3.53 -4.24
C LEU A 33 4.22 5.01 -4.24
N ARG A 34 5.40 5.44 -4.70
CA ARG A 34 5.72 6.87 -4.77
C ARG A 34 4.76 7.65 -5.68
N ASN A 35 4.42 7.08 -6.84
CA ASN A 35 3.47 7.70 -7.77
C ASN A 35 2.02 7.66 -7.27
N TRP A 36 1.63 6.52 -6.70
CA TRP A 36 0.30 6.30 -6.13
C TRP A 36 0.07 7.17 -4.90
N ALA A 37 1.08 7.30 -4.04
CA ALA A 37 1.04 8.10 -2.82
C ALA A 37 0.76 9.58 -3.10
N GLY A 38 1.37 10.15 -4.14
CA GLY A 38 1.09 11.52 -4.56
C GLY A 38 -0.39 11.72 -4.93
N GLN A 39 -0.98 10.75 -5.63
CA GLN A 39 -2.41 10.79 -5.97
C GLN A 39 -3.30 10.47 -4.77
N ALA A 40 -2.89 9.55 -3.89
CA ALA A 40 -3.61 9.18 -2.69
C ALA A 40 -3.72 10.36 -1.72
N ILE A 41 -2.63 11.06 -1.44
CA ILE A 41 -2.65 12.27 -0.60
C ILE A 41 -3.62 13.32 -1.16
N ALA A 42 -3.64 13.50 -2.48
CA ALA A 42 -4.54 14.47 -3.12
C ALA A 42 -6.02 14.01 -3.14
N SER A 43 -6.26 12.69 -3.10
CA SER A 43 -7.60 12.10 -3.17
C SER A 43 -8.19 11.79 -1.79
N ILE A 44 -7.36 11.58 -0.77
CA ILE A 44 -7.77 11.38 0.61
C ILE A 44 -8.19 12.73 1.16
N THR A 45 -9.50 12.95 1.24
CA THR A 45 -10.12 14.12 1.86
C THR A 45 -10.26 13.98 3.37
N ASP A 46 -10.17 12.77 3.90
CA ASP A 46 -10.29 12.50 5.34
C ASP A 46 -8.94 12.65 6.07
N PRO A 47 -8.85 13.52 7.09
CA PRO A 47 -7.60 13.77 7.80
C PRO A 47 -7.14 12.60 8.69
N GLN A 48 -8.05 11.72 9.13
CA GLN A 48 -7.66 10.53 9.91
C GLN A 48 -6.99 9.50 9.01
N LEU A 49 -7.57 9.24 7.84
CA LEU A 49 -6.97 8.43 6.78
C LEU A 49 -5.62 9.00 6.35
N LEU A 50 -5.51 10.32 6.15
CA LEU A 50 -4.24 10.95 5.80
C LEU A 50 -3.18 10.71 6.89
N ASN A 51 -3.53 10.88 8.17
CA ASN A 51 -2.61 10.63 9.27
C ASN A 51 -2.16 9.16 9.32
N ARG A 52 -3.07 8.21 9.08
CA ARG A 52 -2.76 6.78 9.02
C ARG A 52 -1.85 6.46 7.83
N PHE A 53 -2.13 7.07 6.68
CA PHE A 53 -1.29 6.97 5.49
C PHE A 53 0.15 7.44 5.76
N HIS A 54 0.33 8.56 6.46
CA HIS A 54 1.65 9.04 6.88
C HIS A 54 2.36 8.08 7.84
N LYS A 55 1.63 7.49 8.80
CA LYS A 55 2.17 6.48 9.72
C LYS A 55 2.65 5.21 9.02
N LEU A 56 2.05 4.85 7.89
CA LEU A 56 2.45 3.69 7.09
C LEU A 56 3.69 3.93 6.22
N HIS A 57 4.17 5.18 6.16
CA HIS A 57 5.31 5.58 5.34
C HIS A 57 5.20 5.18 3.86
N LEU A 58 3.98 5.13 3.31
CA LEU A 58 3.70 4.68 1.92
C LEU A 58 4.50 5.44 0.85
N VAL A 59 4.80 6.72 1.08
CA VAL A 59 5.58 7.57 0.15
C VAL A 59 7.04 7.13 0.03
N ASN A 60 7.61 6.63 1.11
CA ASN A 60 9.03 6.32 1.23
C ASN A 60 9.22 4.93 1.85
N SER A 61 8.32 4.02 1.48
CA SER A 61 8.31 2.66 1.98
C SER A 61 9.54 1.97 1.43
N ASN A 62 10.54 1.78 2.28
CA ASN A 62 11.80 1.13 1.93
C ASN A 62 11.57 -0.39 1.80
N TYR A 63 10.56 -0.77 1.00
CA TYR A 63 9.98 -2.10 0.95
C TYR A 63 11.01 -3.14 0.49
N ALA A 64 11.83 -2.74 -0.49
CA ALA A 64 12.99 -3.50 -0.92
C ALA A 64 13.99 -3.82 0.20
N SER A 65 14.13 -2.96 1.22
CA SER A 65 15.03 -3.16 2.36
C SER A 65 14.38 -3.88 3.55
N LEU A 66 13.06 -4.07 3.55
CA LEU A 66 12.38 -4.82 4.61
C LEU A 66 12.68 -6.32 4.50
N THR A 67 12.79 -6.99 5.64
CA THR A 67 12.86 -8.46 5.68
C THR A 67 11.50 -9.07 5.34
N LYS A 68 11.46 -10.35 4.92
CA LYS A 68 10.18 -11.03 4.61
C LYS A 68 9.13 -10.91 5.72
N GLN A 69 9.55 -10.97 6.98
CA GLN A 69 8.63 -10.83 8.12
C GLN A 69 8.09 -9.39 8.23
N GLN A 70 8.97 -8.39 8.15
CA GLN A 70 8.55 -6.99 8.16
C GLN A 70 7.66 -6.65 6.96
N ARG A 71 7.90 -7.26 5.79
CA ARG A 71 7.02 -7.13 4.63
C ARG A 71 5.64 -7.68 4.88
N LYS A 72 5.52 -8.87 5.48
CA LYS A 72 4.22 -9.43 5.85
C LYS A 72 3.43 -8.49 6.76
N GLU A 73 4.08 -7.97 7.79
CA GLU A 73 3.46 -7.02 8.71
C GLU A 73 3.09 -5.71 8.00
N TRP A 74 3.99 -5.16 7.19
CA TRP A 74 3.74 -3.94 6.43
C TRP A 74 2.58 -4.11 5.44
N VAL A 75 2.60 -5.18 4.64
CA VAL A 75 1.53 -5.51 3.70
C VAL A 75 0.19 -5.65 4.43
N LYS A 76 0.17 -6.33 5.58
CA LYS A 76 -1.04 -6.46 6.40
C LYS A 76 -1.59 -5.08 6.82
N ASN A 77 -0.73 -4.20 7.33
CA ASN A 77 -1.13 -2.86 7.75
C ASN A 77 -1.62 -2.00 6.57
N VAL A 78 -1.02 -2.16 5.38
CA VAL A 78 -1.46 -1.45 4.17
C VAL A 78 -2.80 -1.98 3.66
N VAL A 79 -3.00 -3.29 3.64
CA VAL A 79 -4.29 -3.89 3.25
C VAL A 79 -5.41 -3.47 4.20
N ASP A 80 -5.14 -3.46 5.51
CA ASP A 80 -6.06 -2.97 6.53
C ASP A 80 -6.46 -1.50 6.28
N PHE A 81 -5.46 -0.64 6.04
CA PHE A 81 -5.70 0.75 5.65
C PHE A 81 -6.50 0.87 4.34
N LEU A 82 -6.21 0.05 3.34
CA LEU A 82 -6.94 0.09 2.08
C LEU A 82 -8.41 -0.29 2.27
N ALA A 83 -8.71 -1.25 3.15
CA ALA A 83 -10.08 -1.63 3.49
C ALA A 83 -10.86 -0.48 4.16
N GLU A 84 -10.17 0.35 4.94
CA GLU A 84 -10.77 1.54 5.56
C GLU A 84 -10.85 2.74 4.61
N ALA A 85 -9.94 2.82 3.64
CA ALA A 85 -9.91 3.87 2.62
C ALA A 85 -10.90 3.62 1.47
N GLU A 86 -11.35 2.38 1.30
CA GLU A 86 -12.38 2.02 0.34
C GLU A 86 -13.73 2.54 0.86
N PRO A 87 -14.42 3.42 0.12
CA PRO A 87 -15.68 4.01 0.56
C PRO A 87 -16.79 2.94 0.48
N GLY A 88 -16.91 2.12 1.52
CA GLY A 88 -18.06 1.29 1.84
C GLY A 88 -18.58 0.37 0.73
N GLU A 89 -18.03 -0.84 0.66
CA GLU A 89 -18.89 -2.03 0.59
C GLU A 89 -18.97 -2.61 2.02
N ALA A 90 -19.64 -1.87 2.90
CA ALA A 90 -20.20 -2.47 4.10
C ALA A 90 -21.46 -3.22 3.65
N GLU A 91 -21.37 -4.56 3.67
CA GLU A 91 -22.51 -5.47 3.51
C GLU A 91 -23.57 -5.23 4.60
#